data_AF-A0A4R5LEJ1-F1
#
_entry.id   AF-A0A4R5LEJ1-F1
#
_cell.length_a   1.000
_cell.length_b   1.000
_cell.length_c   1.000
_cell.angle_alpha   90.00
_cell.angle_beta   90.00
_cell.angle_gamma   90.00
#
_symmetry.space_group_name_H-M   'P 1'
#
loop_
_entity.id
_entity.type
_entity.pdbx_description
1 polymer ?
#
loop_
_entity_poly.entity_id
_entity_poly.type
_entity_poly.pdbx_seq_one_letter_code
_entity_poly.pdbx_strand_id
1 'polypeptide(L)'
;MPNQKSEAAERESWAAKFTTLTGHLFDGFCGLARLNLATCRSIFGGSQLHFESILSAQTPEQFVRSQVEMLPWVASQAAGYTRACMDIASETAAKLR
;
A
#
# COMPACT_ATOMS: atom_id res chain seq x y z
N MET A 1 10.72 42.76 28.67
CA MET A 1 11.07 41.45 28.07
C MET A 1 9.92 40.42 28.07
N PRO A 2 8.69 40.74 27.58
CA PRO A 2 7.62 39.75 27.43
C PRO A 2 7.65 38.98 26.09
N ASN A 3 8.27 39.53 25.04
CA ASN A 3 8.25 38.97 23.69
C ASN A 3 8.95 37.61 23.57
N GLN A 4 10.06 37.44 24.29
CA GLN A 4 10.94 36.27 24.17
C GLN A 4 10.31 34.97 24.71
N LYS A 5 9.42 35.06 25.70
CA LYS A 5 8.65 33.91 26.21
C LYS A 5 7.53 33.50 25.25
N SER A 6 6.93 34.48 24.56
CA SER A 6 5.89 34.22 23.55
C SER A 6 6.47 33.52 22.33
N GLU A 7 7.62 33.98 21.83
CA GLU A 7 8.32 33.39 20.67
C GLU A 7 8.82 31.96 20.95
N ALA A 8 9.26 31.68 22.18
CA ALA A 8 9.68 30.34 22.58
C ALA A 8 8.49 29.36 22.61
N ALA A 9 7.36 29.76 23.19
CA ALA A 9 6.14 28.95 23.23
C ALA A 9 5.56 28.68 21.82
N GLU A 10 5.64 29.65 20.92
CA GLU A 10 5.24 29.47 19.51
C GLU A 10 6.16 28.49 18.76
N ARG A 11 7.47 28.55 19.00
CA ARG A 11 8.44 27.62 18.42
C ARG A 11 8.24 26.19 18.90
N GLU A 12 7.97 26.00 20.19
CA GLU A 12 7.66 24.69 20.77
C GLU A 12 6.36 24.12 20.20
N SER A 13 5.32 24.95 20.05
CA SER A 13 4.05 24.58 19.41
C SER A 13 4.23 24.18 17.94
N TRP A 14 5.06 24.90 17.20
CA TRP A 14 5.39 24.57 15.81
C TRP A 14 6.18 23.27 15.68
N ALA A 15 7.16 23.06 16.55
CA ALA A 15 7.94 21.82 16.59
C ALA A 15 7.03 20.62 16.89
N ALA A 16 6.11 20.74 17.86
CA ALA A 16 5.16 19.68 18.20
C ALA A 16 4.21 19.35 17.03
N LYS A 17 3.70 20.36 16.33
CA LYS A 17 2.88 20.18 15.12
C LYS A 17 3.68 19.48 14.03
N PHE A 18 4.90 19.94 13.75
CA PHE A 18 5.75 19.34 12.73
C PHE A 18 6.09 17.87 13.02
N THR A 19 6.44 17.54 14.27
CA THR A 19 6.68 16.15 14.69
C THR A 19 5.43 15.28 14.53
N THR A 20 4.25 15.82 14.84
CA THR A 20 2.98 15.09 14.68
C THR A 20 2.66 14.83 13.20
N LEU A 21 2.76 15.85 12.35
CA LEU A 21 2.53 15.73 10.90
C LEU A 21 3.51 14.75 10.24
N THR A 22 4.79 14.83 10.58
CA THR A 22 5.81 13.92 10.04
C THR A 22 5.62 12.49 10.55
N GLY A 23 5.20 12.31 11.81
CA GLY A 23 4.80 11.00 12.34
C GLY A 23 3.65 10.37 11.55
N HIS A 24 2.59 11.13 11.27
CA HIS A 24 1.46 10.62 10.48
C HIS A 24 1.83 10.25 9.04
N LEU A 25 2.69 11.05 8.39
CA LEU A 25 3.22 10.73 7.06
C LEU A 25 4.05 9.44 7.08
N PHE A 26 4.91 9.29 8.10
CA PHE A 26 5.75 8.11 8.25
C PHE A 26 4.91 6.85 8.49
N ASP A 27 3.88 6.92 9.33
CA ASP A 27 2.95 5.81 9.57
C ASP A 27 2.25 5.37 8.27
N GLY A 28 1.79 6.33 7.45
CA GLY A 28 1.20 6.06 6.14
C GLY A 28 2.19 5.35 5.21
N PHE A 29 3.44 5.82 5.16
CA PHE A 29 4.51 5.18 4.39
C PHE A 29 4.78 3.74 4.86
N CYS A 30 4.88 3.51 6.17
CA CYS A 30 5.01 2.18 6.73
C CYS A 30 3.81 1.29 6.40
N GLY A 31 2.60 1.84 6.38
CA GLY A 31 1.39 1.16 5.92
C GLY A 31 1.53 0.67 4.47
N LEU A 32 1.97 1.53 3.55
CA LEU A 32 2.22 1.17 2.15
C LEU A 32 3.32 0.10 2.01
N ALA A 33 4.41 0.21 2.77
CA ALA A 33 5.48 -0.78 2.75
C ALA A 33 4.99 -2.16 3.20
N ARG A 34 4.19 -2.22 4.26
CA ARG A 34 3.56 -3.46 4.75
C ARG A 34 2.59 -4.04 3.73
N LEU A 35 1.76 -3.19 3.11
CA LEU A 35 0.82 -3.61 2.06
C LEU A 35 1.57 -4.23 0.87
N ASN A 36 2.65 -3.60 0.40
CA ASN A 36 3.48 -4.13 -0.68
C ASN A 36 4.04 -5.51 -0.34
N LEU A 37 4.61 -5.68 0.85
CA LEU A 37 5.19 -6.95 1.27
C LEU A 37 4.12 -8.05 1.39
N ALA A 38 2.96 -7.74 1.95
CA ALA A 38 1.83 -8.66 2.04
C ALA A 38 1.29 -9.05 0.65
N THR A 39 1.20 -8.09 -0.26
CA THR A 39 0.75 -8.30 -1.63
C THR A 39 1.74 -9.17 -2.41
N CYS A 40 3.04 -8.90 -2.32
CA CYS A 40 4.07 -9.77 -2.89
C CYS A 40 3.94 -11.20 -2.36
N ARG A 41 3.79 -11.39 -1.05
CA ARG A 41 3.61 -12.71 -0.45
C ARG A 41 2.35 -13.42 -0.97
N SER A 42 1.23 -12.69 -1.10
CA SER A 42 -0.02 -13.20 -1.67
C SER A 42 0.15 -13.63 -3.13
N ILE A 43 0.75 -12.77 -3.96
CA ILE A 43 0.99 -13.05 -5.38
C ILE A 43 1.92 -14.25 -5.54
N PHE A 44 3.02 -14.33 -4.80
CA PHE A 44 3.92 -15.49 -4.87
C PHE A 44 3.21 -16.79 -4.47
N GLY A 45 2.41 -16.77 -3.39
CA GLY A 45 1.65 -17.96 -2.97
C GLY A 45 0.57 -18.37 -3.97
N GLY A 46 -0.22 -17.41 -4.46
CA GLY A 46 -1.31 -17.68 -5.41
C GLY A 46 -0.83 -18.02 -6.82
N SER A 47 0.29 -17.45 -7.26
CA SER A 47 0.82 -17.66 -8.61
C SER A 47 1.36 -19.06 -8.84
N GLN A 48 1.82 -19.78 -7.81
CA GLN A 48 2.28 -21.17 -7.96
C GLN A 48 1.18 -22.06 -8.56
N LEU A 49 -0.05 -21.96 -8.05
CA LEU A 49 -1.20 -22.74 -8.55
C LEU A 49 -1.54 -22.40 -10.01
N HIS A 50 -1.49 -21.12 -10.37
CA HIS A 50 -1.80 -20.69 -11.73
C HIS A 50 -0.67 -21.01 -12.72
N PHE A 51 0.59 -20.92 -12.30
CA PHE A 51 1.73 -21.25 -13.14
C PHE A 51 1.90 -22.74 -13.36
N GLU A 52 1.55 -23.61 -12.41
CA GLU A 52 1.51 -25.06 -12.66
C GLU A 52 0.58 -25.40 -13.82
N SER A 53 -0.64 -24.82 -13.84
CA SER A 53 -1.59 -25.03 -14.95
C SER A 53 -1.03 -24.56 -16.30
N ILE A 54 -0.34 -23.42 -16.32
CA ILE A 54 0.28 -22.88 -17.54
C ILE A 54 1.45 -23.77 -18.00
N LEU A 55 2.32 -24.20 -17.08
CA LEU A 55 3.51 -25.01 -17.37
C LEU A 55 3.16 -26.46 -17.75
N SER A 56 2.00 -26.96 -17.32
CA SER A 56 1.49 -28.28 -17.68
C SER A 56 0.78 -28.34 -19.03
N ALA A 57 0.57 -27.19 -19.70
CA ALA A 57 -0.16 -27.13 -20.96
C ALA A 57 0.58 -27.91 -22.06
N GLN A 58 -0.13 -28.81 -22.73
CA GLN A 58 0.42 -29.63 -23.81
C GLN A 58 0.10 -29.08 -25.20
N THR A 59 -0.83 -28.13 -25.30
CA THR A 59 -1.21 -27.49 -26.56
C THR A 59 -1.26 -25.96 -26.44
N PRO A 60 -1.10 -25.22 -27.56
CA PRO A 60 -1.27 -23.77 -27.56
C PRO A 60 -2.65 -23.31 -27.06
N GLU A 61 -3.71 -24.05 -27.35
CA GLU A 61 -5.08 -23.73 -26.90
C GLU A 61 -5.22 -23.88 -25.40
N GLN A 62 -4.61 -24.91 -24.82
CA GLN A 62 -4.55 -25.10 -23.36
C GLN A 62 -3.76 -23.99 -22.69
N PHE A 63 -2.64 -23.58 -23.27
CA PHE A 63 -1.82 -22.48 -22.76
C PHE A 63 -2.59 -21.15 -22.74
N VAL A 64 -3.27 -20.80 -23.85
CA VAL A 64 -4.10 -19.58 -23.93
C VAL A 64 -5.25 -19.65 -22.93
N ARG A 65 -5.91 -20.80 -22.80
CA ARG A 65 -7.01 -20.98 -21.83
C ARG A 65 -6.53 -20.77 -20.39
N SER A 66 -5.41 -21.40 -20.00
CA SER A 66 -4.83 -21.23 -18.66
C SER A 66 -4.47 -19.77 -18.35
N GLN A 67 -4.01 -19.00 -19.34
CA GLN A 67 -3.78 -17.56 -19.16
C GLN A 67 -5.09 -16.77 -18.95
N VAL A 68 -6.14 -17.07 -19.72
CA VAL A 68 -7.45 -16.42 -19.59
C VAL A 68 -8.07 -16.73 -18.22
N GLU A 69 -7.96 -17.95 -17.75
CA GLU A 69 -8.46 -18.39 -16.43
C GLU A 69 -7.74 -17.71 -15.25
N MET A 70 -6.50 -17.24 -15.46
CA MET A 70 -5.75 -16.47 -14.46
C MET A 70 -6.21 -15.01 -14.37
N LEU A 71 -6.77 -14.42 -15.43
CA LEU A 71 -7.12 -13.00 -15.49
C LEU A 71 -8.07 -12.55 -14.37
N PRO A 72 -9.16 -13.27 -14.01
CA PRO A 72 -10.04 -12.86 -12.91
C PRO A 72 -9.30 -12.75 -11.57
N TRP A 73 -8.37 -13.66 -11.29
CA TRP A 73 -7.56 -13.62 -10.09
C TRP A 73 -6.63 -12.39 -10.09
N VAL A 74 -5.93 -12.14 -11.19
CA VAL A 74 -5.05 -10.95 -11.34
C VAL A 74 -5.85 -9.66 -11.17
N ALA A 75 -7.01 -9.56 -11.82
CA ALA A 75 -7.88 -8.40 -11.70
C ALA A 75 -8.32 -8.17 -10.25
N SER A 76 -8.67 -9.24 -9.53
CA SER A 76 -9.02 -9.16 -8.11
C SER A 76 -7.86 -8.69 -7.24
N GLN A 77 -6.63 -9.18 -7.47
CA GLN A 77 -5.44 -8.74 -6.72
C GLN A 77 -5.16 -7.26 -6.98
N ALA A 78 -5.21 -6.82 -8.25
CA ALA A 78 -4.96 -5.43 -8.63
C ALA A 78 -6.01 -4.47 -8.04
N ALA A 79 -7.29 -4.84 -8.11
CA ALA A 79 -8.38 -4.04 -7.54
C ALA A 79 -8.27 -3.96 -6.02
N GLY A 80 -7.96 -5.08 -5.35
CA GLY A 80 -7.76 -5.14 -3.90
C GLY A 80 -6.59 -4.26 -3.44
N TYR A 81 -5.44 -4.37 -4.11
CA TYR A 81 -4.26 -3.56 -3.82
C TYR A 81 -4.53 -2.06 -4.02
N THR A 82 -5.18 -1.70 -5.12
CA THR A 82 -5.54 -0.30 -5.42
C THR A 82 -6.45 0.27 -4.35
N ARG A 83 -7.48 -0.47 -3.92
CA ARG A 83 -8.37 -0.04 -2.84
C ARG A 83 -7.60 0.17 -1.54
N ALA A 84 -6.78 -0.79 -1.14
CA ALA A 84 -5.99 -0.69 0.08
C ALA A 84 -5.00 0.50 0.05
N CYS A 85 -4.42 0.82 -1.11
CA CYS A 85 -3.61 2.03 -1.27
C CYS A 85 -4.42 3.30 -1.04
N MET A 86 -5.63 3.37 -1.62
CA MET A 86 -6.52 4.50 -1.45
C MET A 86 -6.99 4.66 0.01
N ASP A 87 -7.25 3.56 0.70
CA ASP A 87 -7.63 3.56 2.12
C ASP A 87 -6.48 4.15 2.97
N ILE A 88 -5.24 3.68 2.78
CA ILE A 88 -4.05 4.21 3.49
C ILE A 88 -3.85 5.70 3.19
N ALA A 89 -3.96 6.09 1.91
CA ALA A 89 -3.80 7.48 1.50
C ALA A 89 -4.88 8.38 2.14
N SER A 90 -6.14 7.91 2.16
CA SER A 90 -7.28 8.62 2.75
C SER A 90 -7.13 8.77 4.27
N GLU A 91 -6.79 7.68 4.97
CA GLU A 91 -6.54 7.71 6.42
C GLU A 91 -5.37 8.62 6.78
N THR A 92 -4.29 8.60 5.99
CA THR A 92 -3.15 9.48 6.19
C THR A 92 -3.55 10.94 5.96
N ALA A 93 -4.26 11.24 4.87
CA ALA A 93 -4.74 12.59 4.57
C ALA A 93 -5.69 13.13 5.64
N ALA A 94 -6.53 12.27 6.23
CA ALA A 94 -7.42 12.65 7.34
C ALA A 94 -6.65 13.06 8.60
N LYS A 95 -5.48 12.45 8.87
CA LYS A 95 -4.61 12.79 10.01
C LYS A 95 -3.73 14.03 9.77
N LEU A 96 -3.65 14.51 8.53
CA LEU A 96 -2.87 15.70 8.16
C LEU A 96 -3.73 16.98 8.08
N ARG A 97 -5.05 16.86 8.21
CA ARG A 97 -5.99 17.97 8.31
C ARG A 97 -6.18 18.38 9.77
#